data_AF-A0A498ELT1-F1
#
_entry.id   AF-A0A498ELT1-F1
#
_cell.length_a   1.000
_cell.length_b   1.000
_cell.length_c   1.000
_cell.angle_alpha   90.00
_cell.angle_beta   90.00
_cell.angle_gamma   90.00
#
_symmetry.space_group_name_H-M   'P 1'
#
loop_
_entity.id
_entity.type
_entity.pdbx_description
1 polymer ?
#
loop_
_entity_poly.entity_id
_entity_poly.type
_entity_poly.pdbx_seq_one_letter_code
_entity_poly.pdbx_strand_id
1 'polypeptide(L)'
;SDDAEKSAMLMLMLSQVRKKIKTAPGETVLMLDEAHVLLDNPRTANWLQKAAREFARYDASLWFLSQSPKDFVSADSETDARDTIRGQCGMVHIFRTPAVDDDVLAEFGLNQTQREFVREKAVRGKSGRGYSECLIYAEDIAGWIPTYVETSPAEDAVLSWSRDDGDEALADDQGQDRTVAAAGGDD
;
A
#
# COMPACT_ATOMS: atom_id res chain seq x y z
N SER A 1 -24.31 17.08 2.34
CA SER A 1 -25.05 15.96 2.94
C SER A 1 -24.32 14.65 2.68
N ASP A 2 -24.00 14.36 1.42
CA ASP A 2 -23.33 13.11 1.00
C ASP A 2 -21.91 12.92 1.60
N ASP A 3 -21.06 13.95 1.62
CA ASP A 3 -19.69 13.84 2.17
C ASP A 3 -19.65 13.60 3.68
N ALA A 4 -20.60 14.18 4.42
CA ALA A 4 -20.71 13.99 5.86
C ALA A 4 -21.16 12.55 6.19
N GLU A 5 -22.10 12.01 5.40
CA GLU A 5 -22.56 10.62 5.54
C GLU A 5 -21.46 9.61 5.19
N LYS A 6 -20.73 9.84 4.07
CA LYS A 6 -19.56 9.02 3.70
C LYS A 6 -18.48 9.05 4.76
N SER A 7 -18.14 10.23 5.28
CA SER A 7 -17.15 10.38 6.37
C SER A 7 -17.61 9.66 7.64
N ALA A 8 -18.89 9.74 8.01
CA ALA A 8 -19.43 9.03 9.16
C ALA A 8 -19.38 7.51 8.98
N MET A 9 -19.76 7.00 7.80
CA MET A 9 -19.71 5.57 7.49
C MET A 9 -18.27 5.03 7.54
N LEU A 10 -17.33 5.75 6.92
CA LEU A 10 -15.91 5.41 6.97
C LEU A 10 -15.38 5.36 8.41
N MET A 11 -15.74 6.36 9.24
CA MET A 11 -15.35 6.36 10.65
C MET A 11 -15.94 5.19 11.43
N LEU A 12 -17.17 4.78 11.12
CA LEU A 12 -17.77 3.58 11.70
C LEU A 12 -17.00 2.33 11.27
N MET A 13 -16.68 2.18 9.98
CA MET A 13 -15.86 1.06 9.49
C MET A 13 -14.50 0.99 10.18
N LEU A 14 -13.76 2.11 10.24
CA LEU A 14 -12.47 2.20 10.94
C LEU A 14 -12.60 1.82 12.42
N SER A 15 -13.69 2.22 13.08
CA SER A 15 -13.94 1.82 14.47
C SER A 15 -14.12 0.31 14.65
N GLN A 16 -14.72 -0.38 13.69
CA GLN A 16 -14.87 -1.84 13.72
C GLN A 16 -13.54 -2.53 13.43
N VAL A 17 -12.78 -2.06 12.44
CA VAL A 17 -11.43 -2.55 12.15
C VAL A 17 -10.55 -2.48 13.40
N ARG A 18 -10.55 -1.34 14.09
CA ARG A 18 -9.82 -1.18 15.36
C ARG A 18 -10.24 -2.18 16.43
N LYS A 19 -11.53 -2.48 16.57
CA LYS A 19 -11.99 -3.52 17.52
C LYS A 19 -11.49 -4.90 17.12
N LYS A 20 -11.51 -5.22 15.82
CA LYS A 20 -11.04 -6.50 15.30
C LYS A 20 -9.55 -6.70 15.52
N ILE A 21 -8.72 -5.69 15.26
CA ILE A 21 -7.26 -5.73 15.51
C ILE A 21 -6.97 -6.05 16.98
N LYS A 22 -7.68 -5.41 17.92
CA LYS A 22 -7.50 -5.67 19.36
C LYS A 22 -7.79 -7.09 19.81
N THR A 23 -8.58 -7.83 19.02
CA THR A 23 -8.99 -9.20 19.34
C THR A 23 -8.43 -10.22 18.36
N ALA A 24 -7.63 -9.78 17.38
CA ALA A 24 -7.10 -10.66 16.36
C ALA A 24 -6.04 -11.59 16.97
N PRO A 25 -6.08 -12.89 16.68
CA PRO A 25 -5.01 -13.78 17.09
C PRO A 25 -3.79 -13.57 16.18
N GLY A 26 -2.68 -13.11 16.75
CA GLY A 26 -1.40 -12.98 16.07
C GLY A 26 -1.18 -11.66 15.35
N GLU A 27 -0.13 -11.64 14.53
CA GLU A 27 0.35 -10.44 13.82
C GLU A 27 -0.68 -9.95 12.80
N THR A 28 -0.99 -8.65 12.83
CA THR A 28 -2.03 -8.07 11.96
C THR A 28 -1.52 -6.84 11.22
N VAL A 29 -1.75 -6.77 9.91
CA VAL A 29 -1.45 -5.58 9.11
C VAL A 29 -2.76 -4.92 8.67
N LEU A 30 -2.95 -3.64 9.04
CA LEU A 30 -3.95 -2.80 8.38
C LEU A 30 -3.27 -2.03 7.26
N MET A 31 -3.59 -2.37 6.01
CA MET A 31 -3.10 -1.67 4.83
C MET A 31 -4.14 -0.69 4.31
N LEU A 32 -3.75 0.58 4.15
CA LEU A 32 -4.57 1.65 3.63
C LEU A 32 -4.00 2.12 2.30
N ASP A 33 -4.65 1.69 1.23
CA ASP A 33 -4.39 2.19 -0.11
C ASP A 33 -5.05 3.56 -0.31
N GLU A 34 -4.45 4.37 -1.18
CA GLU A 34 -4.83 5.77 -1.42
C GLU A 34 -4.96 6.59 -0.13
N ALA A 35 -3.94 6.47 0.73
CA ALA A 35 -3.91 7.08 2.06
C ALA A 35 -4.19 8.59 2.04
N HIS A 36 -3.85 9.29 0.95
CA HIS A 36 -4.14 10.72 0.77
C HIS A 36 -5.61 11.07 1.03
N VAL A 37 -6.56 10.23 0.61
CA VAL A 37 -8.00 10.44 0.82
C VAL A 37 -8.35 10.50 2.31
N LEU A 38 -7.68 9.67 3.12
CA LEU A 38 -7.90 9.59 4.56
C LEU A 38 -7.14 10.69 5.32
N LEU A 39 -6.00 11.12 4.80
CA LEU A 39 -5.16 12.14 5.41
C LEU A 39 -5.68 13.57 5.14
N ASP A 40 -6.38 13.78 4.02
CA ASP A 40 -6.98 15.08 3.67
C ASP A 40 -8.18 15.46 4.56
N ASN A 41 -8.81 14.48 5.21
CA ASN A 41 -9.89 14.73 6.16
C ASN A 41 -9.35 14.78 7.61
N PRO A 42 -9.46 15.91 8.32
CA PRO A 42 -8.89 16.08 9.66
C PRO A 42 -9.39 15.05 10.68
N ARG A 43 -10.63 14.57 10.55
CA ARG A 43 -11.20 13.59 11.49
C ARG A 43 -10.54 12.23 11.33
N THR A 44 -10.39 11.76 10.10
CA THR A 44 -9.75 10.47 9.78
C THR A 44 -8.25 10.54 10.04
N ALA A 45 -7.58 11.63 9.66
CA ALA A 45 -6.16 11.82 9.93
C ALA A 45 -5.84 11.77 11.43
N ASN A 46 -6.60 12.48 12.26
CA ASN A 46 -6.47 12.43 13.72
C ASN A 46 -6.75 11.02 14.30
N TRP A 47 -7.68 10.29 13.69
CA TRP A 47 -7.96 8.92 14.10
C TRP A 47 -6.78 7.99 13.77
N LEU A 48 -6.23 8.11 12.56
CA LEU A 48 -5.09 7.32 12.07
C LEU A 48 -3.84 7.55 12.90
N GLN A 49 -3.54 8.81 13.24
CA GLN A 49 -2.46 9.19 14.14
C GLN A 49 -2.58 8.49 15.51
N LYS A 50 -3.79 8.42 16.08
CA LYS A 50 -4.03 7.71 17.35
C LYS A 50 -3.96 6.20 17.18
N ALA A 51 -4.47 5.68 16.07
CA ALA A 51 -4.45 4.26 15.75
C ALA A 51 -3.02 3.73 15.58
N ALA A 52 -2.15 4.44 14.85
CA ALA A 52 -0.74 4.08 14.65
C ALA A 52 -0.03 3.82 15.99
N ARG A 53 -0.17 4.75 16.95
CA ARG A 53 0.42 4.60 18.30
C ARG A 53 -0.17 3.45 19.11
N GLU A 54 -1.45 3.19 18.93
CA GLU A 54 -2.14 2.14 19.69
C GLU A 54 -1.84 0.75 19.13
N PHE A 55 -1.83 0.58 17.81
CA PHE A 55 -1.62 -0.70 17.14
C PHE A 55 -0.24 -1.29 17.41
N ALA A 56 0.77 -0.43 17.60
CA ALA A 56 2.09 -0.82 18.08
C ALA A 56 2.09 -1.59 19.42
N ARG A 57 0.97 -1.61 20.16
CA ARG A 57 0.78 -2.39 21.40
C ARG A 57 0.10 -3.74 21.22
N TYR A 58 -0.35 -4.07 20.01
CA TYR A 58 -1.18 -5.25 19.71
C TYR A 58 -0.60 -6.12 18.58
N ASP A 59 0.72 -6.23 18.48
CA ASP A 59 1.42 -6.94 17.37
C ASP A 59 0.83 -6.58 16.00
N ALA A 60 0.46 -5.31 15.82
CA ALA A 60 -0.22 -4.84 14.65
C ALA A 60 0.52 -3.67 14.01
N SER A 61 0.59 -3.69 12.68
CA SER A 61 1.18 -2.63 11.87
C SER A 61 0.10 -1.87 11.09
N LEU A 62 0.36 -0.59 10.86
CA LEU A 62 -0.44 0.26 9.99
C LEU A 62 0.42 0.63 8.79
N TRP A 63 -0.01 0.23 7.60
CA TRP A 63 0.67 0.51 6.35
C TRP A 63 -0.12 1.54 5.57
N PHE A 64 0.56 2.59 5.13
CA PHE A 64 0.01 3.61 4.26
C PHE A 64 0.64 3.49 2.87
N LEU A 65 -0.20 3.42 1.85
CA LEU A 65 0.22 3.47 0.46
C LEU A 65 -0.35 4.74 -0.15
N SER A 66 0.51 5.52 -0.81
CA SER A 66 0.09 6.67 -1.59
C SER A 66 0.96 6.85 -2.82
N GLN A 67 0.41 7.53 -3.82
CA GLN A 67 1.10 7.80 -5.07
C GLN A 67 2.21 8.84 -4.91
N SER A 68 2.12 9.72 -3.90
CA SER A 68 3.06 10.80 -3.69
C SER A 68 3.47 10.94 -2.21
N PRO A 69 4.77 11.08 -1.91
CA PRO A 69 5.25 11.41 -0.56
C PRO A 69 4.69 12.72 0.01
N LYS A 70 4.26 13.66 -0.85
CA LYS A 70 3.66 14.94 -0.43
C LYS A 70 2.42 14.75 0.45
N ASP A 71 1.74 13.62 0.31
CA ASP A 71 0.50 13.34 1.02
C ASP A 71 0.73 13.11 2.52
N PHE A 72 2.00 12.98 2.94
CA PHE A 72 2.45 12.82 4.32
C PHE A 72 3.21 14.03 4.88
N VAL A 73 3.25 15.14 4.13
CA VAL A 73 3.95 16.36 4.53
C VAL A 73 2.92 17.49 4.62
N SER A 74 2.96 18.25 5.71
CA SER A 74 2.09 19.43 5.86
C SER A 74 2.40 20.47 4.78
N ALA A 75 1.35 21.10 4.23
CA ALA A 75 1.50 22.20 3.28
C ALA A 75 1.87 23.54 3.95
N ASP A 76 1.62 23.65 5.26
CA ASP A 76 1.83 24.85 6.06
C ASP A 76 2.91 24.63 7.14
N SER A 77 3.33 25.70 7.81
CA SER A 77 4.36 25.66 8.88
C SER A 77 3.90 25.05 10.21
N GLU A 78 2.65 24.61 10.32
CA GLU A 78 2.11 23.97 11.52
C GLU A 78 2.15 22.45 11.37
N THR A 79 2.71 21.76 12.37
CA THR A 79 2.72 20.29 12.42
C THR A 79 1.29 19.76 12.49
N ASP A 80 0.85 19.08 11.43
CA ASP A 80 -0.46 18.42 11.38
C ASP A 80 -0.37 16.91 11.66
N ALA A 81 -1.49 16.21 11.46
CA ALA A 81 -1.55 14.76 11.64
C ALA A 81 -0.64 13.99 10.66
N ARG A 82 -0.41 14.51 9.45
CA ARG A 82 0.45 13.93 8.41
C ARG A 82 1.90 13.88 8.85
N ASP A 83 2.45 15.00 9.31
CA ASP A 83 3.83 15.05 9.82
C ASP A 83 4.02 14.12 11.02
N THR A 84 3.01 14.07 11.89
CA THR A 84 3.05 13.20 13.05
C THR A 84 2.96 11.71 12.67
N ILE A 85 2.23 11.37 11.60
CA ILE A 85 2.18 10.02 11.04
C ILE A 85 3.52 9.68 10.38
N ARG A 86 4.06 10.59 9.54
CA ARG A 86 5.38 10.45 8.90
C ARG A 86 6.47 10.14 9.93
N GLY A 87 6.52 10.91 11.01
CA GLY A 87 7.50 10.71 12.10
C GLY A 87 7.28 9.46 12.96
N GLN A 88 6.13 8.78 12.83
CA GLN A 88 5.85 7.51 13.53
C GLN A 88 6.07 6.28 12.66
N CYS A 89 6.31 6.46 11.36
CA CYS A 89 6.59 5.33 10.48
C CYS A 89 7.99 4.79 10.75
N GLY A 90 8.05 3.63 11.41
CA GLY A 90 9.31 2.91 11.65
C GLY A 90 9.96 2.36 10.36
N MET A 91 9.20 2.28 9.26
CA MET A 91 9.72 1.97 7.92
C MET A 91 9.09 2.87 6.87
N VAL A 92 9.88 3.31 5.90
CA VAL A 92 9.42 4.14 4.77
C VAL A 92 10.05 3.64 3.48
N HIS A 93 9.22 3.36 2.47
CA HIS A 93 9.67 2.92 1.15
C HIS A 93 9.37 4.01 0.12
N ILE A 94 10.39 4.53 -0.56
CA ILE A 94 10.24 5.54 -1.61
C ILE A 94 10.70 4.95 -2.94
N PHE A 95 9.72 4.61 -3.79
CA PHE A 95 9.93 4.20 -5.17
C PHE A 95 10.13 5.41 -6.10
N ARG A 96 10.40 5.16 -7.39
CA ARG A 96 10.62 6.22 -8.37
C ARG A 96 9.45 7.23 -8.45
N THR A 97 9.74 8.47 -8.06
CA THR A 97 8.78 9.57 -7.99
C THR A 97 9.30 10.85 -8.68
N PRO A 98 9.18 10.96 -10.01
CA PRO A 98 9.81 12.03 -10.79
C PRO A 98 9.14 13.40 -10.61
N ALA A 99 7.86 13.43 -10.23
CA ALA A 99 7.06 14.65 -10.17
C ALA A 99 7.03 15.32 -8.78
N VAL A 100 7.80 14.80 -7.82
CA VAL A 100 7.84 15.32 -6.46
C VAL A 100 8.96 16.33 -6.33
N ASP A 101 8.67 17.41 -5.60
CA ASP A 101 9.62 18.48 -5.31
C ASP A 101 10.72 18.01 -4.35
N ASP A 102 11.91 18.57 -4.51
CA ASP A 102 13.09 18.16 -3.73
C ASP A 102 12.89 18.39 -2.22
N ASP A 103 12.23 19.50 -1.85
CA ASP A 103 11.93 19.87 -0.47
C ASP A 103 11.02 18.84 0.22
N VAL A 104 10.03 18.29 -0.50
CA VAL A 104 9.16 17.24 0.03
C VAL A 104 9.97 15.98 0.35
N LEU A 105 10.94 15.61 -0.47
CA LEU A 105 11.81 14.46 -0.18
C LEU A 105 12.82 14.75 0.94
N ALA A 106 13.24 16.01 1.09
CA ALA A 106 14.10 16.45 2.17
C ALA A 106 13.42 16.30 3.55
N GLU A 107 12.10 16.46 3.63
CA GLU A 107 11.30 16.24 4.84
C GLU A 107 11.33 14.77 5.35
N PHE A 108 11.65 13.82 4.47
CA PHE A 108 11.91 12.42 4.83
C PHE A 108 13.38 12.17 5.20
N GLY A 109 14.23 13.19 5.19
CA GLY A 109 15.65 13.08 5.54
C GLY A 109 16.54 12.52 4.42
N LEU A 110 16.07 12.52 3.16
CA LEU A 110 16.90 12.11 2.03
C LEU A 110 17.95 13.19 1.74
N ASN A 111 19.19 12.76 1.51
CA ASN A 111 20.23 13.63 0.99
C ASN A 111 20.09 13.88 -0.51
N GLN A 112 20.83 14.86 -1.05
CA GLN A 112 20.75 15.26 -2.46
C GLN A 112 20.88 14.08 -3.44
N THR A 113 21.86 13.19 -3.25
CA THR A 113 22.09 12.04 -4.12
C THR A 113 20.93 11.03 -4.07
N GLN A 114 20.33 10.82 -2.89
CA GLN A 114 19.17 9.97 -2.71
C GLN A 114 17.93 10.57 -3.37
N ARG A 115 17.74 11.89 -3.28
CA ARG A 115 16.64 12.60 -3.94
C ARG A 115 16.76 12.52 -5.46
N GLU A 116 17.95 12.75 -6.01
CA GLU A 116 18.24 12.54 -7.44
C GLU A 116 17.97 11.10 -7.87
N PHE A 117 18.35 10.12 -7.05
CA PHE A 117 18.11 8.72 -7.36
C PHE A 117 16.62 8.41 -7.51
N VAL A 118 15.79 8.75 -6.51
CA VAL A 118 14.35 8.43 -6.57
C VAL A 118 13.60 9.24 -7.62
N ARG A 119 14.06 10.44 -7.98
CA ARG A 119 13.41 11.25 -9.03
C ARG A 119 13.79 10.80 -10.43
N GLU A 120 15.07 10.51 -10.67
CA GLU A 120 15.60 10.41 -12.03
C GLU A 120 16.11 9.02 -12.40
N LYS A 121 16.77 8.32 -11.47
CA LYS A 121 17.60 7.13 -11.80
C LYS A 121 16.89 5.81 -11.52
N ALA A 122 16.10 5.74 -10.46
CA ALA A 122 15.47 4.50 -10.02
C ALA A 122 14.63 3.85 -11.13
N VAL A 123 14.67 2.52 -11.22
CA VAL A 123 13.87 1.76 -12.18
C VAL A 123 12.42 1.64 -11.71
N ARG A 124 11.47 1.91 -12.61
CA ARG A 124 10.05 1.57 -12.40
C ARG A 124 9.78 0.15 -12.84
N GLY A 125 8.93 -0.59 -12.13
CA GLY A 125 8.54 -1.96 -12.51
C GLY A 125 8.02 -2.08 -13.94
N LYS A 126 7.27 -1.07 -14.42
CA LYS A 126 6.75 -1.00 -15.80
C LYS A 126 7.81 -0.76 -16.89
N SER A 127 9.10 -0.75 -16.55
CA SER A 127 10.19 -0.53 -17.51
C SER A 127 10.59 -1.78 -18.30
N GLY A 128 9.98 -2.94 -18.03
CA GLY A 128 10.31 -4.21 -18.68
C GLY A 128 11.61 -4.86 -18.19
N ARG A 129 12.18 -4.36 -17.08
CA ARG A 129 13.42 -4.89 -16.50
C ARG A 129 13.23 -6.06 -15.52
N GLY A 130 11.98 -6.39 -15.17
CA GLY A 130 11.66 -7.44 -14.20
C GLY A 130 11.78 -7.02 -12.72
N TYR A 131 12.16 -5.77 -12.45
CA TYR A 131 12.27 -5.25 -11.09
C TYR A 131 11.88 -3.76 -11.01
N SER A 132 11.60 -3.30 -9.79
CA SER A 132 11.57 -1.90 -9.41
C SER A 132 12.72 -1.58 -8.45
N GLU A 133 13.18 -0.34 -8.44
CA GLU A 133 14.12 0.15 -7.43
C GLU A 133 13.43 1.14 -6.49
N CYS A 134 13.83 1.10 -5.22
CA CYS A 134 13.42 2.06 -4.21
C CYS A 134 14.54 2.32 -3.20
N LEU A 135 14.29 3.32 -2.35
CA LEU A 135 15.02 3.49 -1.11
C LEU A 135 14.14 3.04 0.06
N ILE A 136 14.70 2.25 0.96
CA ILE A 136 14.05 1.81 2.20
C ILE A 136 14.74 2.47 3.38
N TYR A 137 13.97 3.13 4.22
CA TYR A 137 14.34 3.54 5.56
C TYR A 137 13.75 2.55 6.56
N ALA A 138 14.52 2.19 7.57
CA ALA A 138 14.08 1.47 8.74
C ALA A 138 14.68 2.14 9.98
N GLU A 139 13.89 2.35 11.02
CA GLU A 139 14.27 3.10 12.23
C GLU A 139 15.54 2.56 12.90
N ASP A 140 15.71 1.23 12.90
CA ASP A 140 16.86 0.56 13.51
C ASP A 140 18.09 0.46 12.59
N ILE A 141 18.03 1.01 11.37
CA ILE A 141 19.11 0.95 10.38
C ILE A 141 19.59 2.37 10.04
N ALA A 142 20.91 2.55 10.09
CA ALA A 142 21.51 3.84 9.74
C ALA A 142 21.35 4.15 8.24
N GLY A 143 20.55 5.18 7.95
CA GLY A 143 20.40 5.74 6.62
C GLY A 143 19.42 4.98 5.73
N TRP A 144 19.44 5.31 4.43
CA TRP A 144 18.56 4.74 3.43
C TRP A 144 19.26 3.62 2.65
N ILE A 145 18.56 2.51 2.47
CA ILE A 145 19.05 1.30 1.79
C ILE A 145 18.49 1.25 0.36
N PRO A 146 19.35 1.32 -0.68
CA PRO A 146 18.93 1.03 -2.05
C PRO A 146 18.48 -0.41 -2.17
N THR A 147 17.29 -0.63 -2.71
CA THR A 147 16.65 -1.94 -2.74
C THR A 147 16.07 -2.25 -4.12
N TYR A 148 16.27 -3.50 -4.56
CA TYR A 148 15.60 -4.09 -5.70
C TYR A 148 14.36 -4.85 -5.22
N VAL A 149 13.22 -4.58 -5.85
CA VAL A 149 11.95 -5.25 -5.59
C VAL A 149 11.54 -6.00 -6.85
N GLU A 150 11.49 -7.32 -6.72
CA GLU A 150 11.10 -8.25 -7.77
C GLU A 150 9.84 -8.98 -7.32
N THR A 151 8.94 -9.23 -8.27
CA THR A 151 7.78 -10.09 -8.02
C THR A 151 8.15 -11.54 -8.33
N SER A 152 7.71 -12.45 -7.47
CA SER A 152 7.73 -13.87 -7.77
C SER A 152 6.77 -14.18 -8.93
N PRO A 153 6.93 -15.32 -9.64
CA PRO A 153 6.01 -15.71 -10.71
C PRO A 153 4.53 -15.78 -10.29
N ALA A 154 4.27 -16.16 -9.03
CA ALA A 154 2.90 -16.22 -8.51
C ALA A 154 2.29 -14.83 -8.30
N GLU A 155 3.08 -13.88 -7.80
CA GLU A 155 2.62 -12.50 -7.62
C GLU A 155 2.48 -11.78 -8.96
N ASP A 156 3.37 -12.05 -9.92
CA ASP A 156 3.29 -11.50 -11.27
C ASP A 156 1.99 -11.91 -11.97
N ALA A 157 1.57 -13.17 -11.82
CA ALA A 157 0.29 -13.66 -12.35
C ALA A 157 -0.93 -12.91 -11.78
N VAL A 158 -0.89 -12.50 -10.51
CA VAL A 158 -1.96 -11.70 -9.89
C VAL A 158 -1.92 -10.26 -10.39
N LEU A 159 -0.73 -9.68 -10.58
CA LEU A 159 -0.56 -8.31 -11.07
C LEU A 159 -0.89 -8.15 -12.56
N SER A 160 -0.58 -9.16 -13.37
CA SER A 160 -0.88 -9.17 -14.81
C SER A 160 -2.33 -9.55 -15.09
N TRP A 161 -3.06 -10.03 -14.09
CA TRP A 161 -4.46 -10.40 -14.24
C TRP A 161 -5.30 -9.17 -14.64
N SER A 162 -5.91 -9.26 -15.81
CA SER A 162 -6.88 -8.31 -16.31
C SER A 162 -8.29 -8.93 -16.26
N ARG A 163 -9.30 -8.06 -16.26
CA ARG A 163 -10.71 -8.52 -16.27
C ARG A 163 -11.03 -9.38 -17.49
N ASP A 164 -10.35 -9.15 -18.61
CA ASP A 164 -10.55 -9.90 -19.86
C ASP A 164 -10.02 -11.34 -19.75
N ASP A 165 -9.01 -11.59 -18.91
CA ASP A 165 -8.47 -12.94 -18.63
C ASP A 165 -9.46 -13.81 -17.82
N GLY A 166 -10.45 -13.18 -17.16
CA GLY A 166 -11.50 -13.88 -16.39
C GLY A 166 -12.65 -14.40 -17.25
N ASP A 167 -12.92 -13.78 -18.40
CA ASP A 167 -13.98 -14.20 -19.31
C ASP A 167 -13.55 -15.40 -20.18
N GLU A 168 -12.26 -15.51 -20.54
CA GLU A 168 -11.73 -16.70 -21.23
C GLU A 168 -11.72 -17.94 -20.32
N ALA A 169 -11.39 -17.80 -19.04
CA ALA A 169 -11.40 -18.91 -18.08
C ALA A 169 -12.82 -19.46 -17.79
N LEU A 170 -13.85 -18.62 -17.91
CA LEU A 170 -15.26 -19.04 -17.81
C LEU A 170 -15.81 -19.62 -19.12
N ALA A 171 -15.20 -19.27 -20.26
CA ALA A 171 -15.56 -19.82 -21.57
C ALA A 171 -15.00 -21.24 -21.77
N ASP A 172 -13.81 -21.55 -21.24
CA ASP A 172 -13.19 -22.88 -21.34
C ASP A 172 -13.85 -23.93 -20.43
N ASP A 173 -14.47 -23.53 -19.31
CA ASP A 173 -15.21 -24.45 -18.42
C ASP A 173 -16.60 -24.84 -18.98
N GLN A 174 -17.15 -24.09 -19.94
CA GLN A 174 -18.40 -24.45 -20.63
C GLN A 174 -18.18 -25.31 -21.90
N GLY A 175 -16.93 -25.61 -22.25
CA GLY A 175 -16.57 -26.38 -23.45
C GLY A 175 -16.27 -27.86 -23.24
N GLN A 176 -16.06 -28.33 -22.00
CA GLN A 176 -15.87 -29.75 -21.71
C GLN A 176 -17.21 -30.45 -21.43
N ASP A 177 -17.96 -30.65 -22.50
CA ASP A 177 -19.04 -31.64 -22.54
C ASP A 177 -18.46 -33.02 -22.20
N ARG A 178 -18.78 -33.50 -21.00
CA ARG A 178 -18.42 -34.82 -20.50
C ARG A 178 -19.16 -35.86 -21.34
N THR A 179 -18.57 -36.24 -22.47
CA THR A 179 -18.89 -37.49 -23.16
C THR A 179 -18.47 -38.65 -22.26
N VAL A 180 -19.37 -39.06 -21.37
CA VAL A 180 -19.25 -40.34 -20.67
C VAL A 180 -19.60 -41.41 -21.71
N ALA A 181 -18.56 -41.99 -22.30
CA ALA A 181 -18.66 -43.21 -23.06
C ALA A 181 -19.21 -44.31 -22.14
N ALA A 182 -20.46 -44.72 -22.39
CA ALA A 182 -21.02 -45.94 -21.83
C ALA A 182 -20.27 -47.13 -22.46
N ALA A 183 -19.24 -47.61 -21.77
CA ALA A 183 -18.68 -48.92 -22.04
C ALA A 183 -19.70 -49.98 -21.59
N GLY A 184 -20.30 -50.66 -22.55
CA GLY A 184 -21.08 -51.86 -22.32
C GLY A 184 -20.19 -52.95 -21.71
N GLY A 185 -20.67 -53.55 -20.63
CA GLY A 185 -20.20 -54.81 -20.09
C GLY A 185 -21.33 -55.83 -20.24
N ASP A 186 -20.99 -56.94 -20.89
CA ASP A 186 -21.84 -58.09 -21.14
C ASP A 186 -22.42 -58.72 -19.86
N ASP A 187 -23.68 -59.13 -19.94
CA ASP A 187 -24.19 -60.46 -19.54
C ASP A 187 -25.48 -60.78 -20.32
#